data_AF-A0A3N7H521-F1
#
_entry.id   AF-A0A3N7H521-F1
#
_cell.length_a   1.000
_cell.length_b   1.000
_cell.length_c   1.000
_cell.angle_alpha   90.00
_cell.angle_beta   90.00
_cell.angle_gamma   90.00
#
_symmetry.space_group_name_H-M   'P 1'
#
loop_
_entity.id
_entity.type
_entity.pdbx_description
1 polymer ?
#
loop_
_entity_poly.entity_id
_entity_poly.type
_entity_poly.pdbx_seq_one_letter_code
_entity_poly.pdbx_strand_id
1 'polypeptide(L)'
;MTPNTKNAYIETKQIVRGDAGIKPEFVPLVEWIDETYGVKTLNITYYEDDAHTQTPHIHGYVESEEEWNKLYRPDGSFFDINVLDAIARKFCGTITQQGLAKSNSLLTRLFGQRENGRYLTDNRMGVSFGIFANDAKMETRWKIDRSQLDGFIQSLDNSALWTVEFGYTAVPTFFVLTDDQIQEFNQPAILSAWSDRFYEFVTPFDEFNYFGRDCSQIAIDSKENFDNNFSSNWYYYFK
;
A
#
# COMPACT_ATOMS: atom_id res chain seq x y z
N MET A 1 -3.79 -5.28 -6.72
CA MET A 1 -2.59 -4.65 -7.32
C MET A 1 -2.61 -4.82 -8.82
N THR A 2 -2.19 -3.79 -9.57
CA THR A 2 -1.90 -3.93 -11.00
C THR A 2 -0.50 -4.58 -11.18
N PRO A 3 -0.13 -5.06 -12.37
CA PRO A 3 1.21 -5.60 -12.60
C PRO A 3 2.33 -4.61 -12.23
N ASN A 4 2.13 -3.32 -12.53
CA ASN A 4 3.13 -2.28 -12.24
C ASN A 4 3.26 -2.03 -10.73
N THR A 5 2.14 -1.94 -9.99
CA THR A 5 2.23 -1.78 -8.53
C THR A 5 2.75 -3.04 -7.83
N LYS A 6 2.49 -4.23 -8.38
CA LYS A 6 3.11 -5.47 -7.90
C LYS A 6 4.63 -5.46 -8.08
N ASN A 7 5.13 -5.03 -9.23
CA ASN A 7 6.57 -4.92 -9.47
C ASN A 7 7.20 -3.86 -8.56
N ALA A 8 6.53 -2.71 -8.39
CA ALA A 8 6.98 -1.67 -7.48
C ALA A 8 7.06 -2.15 -6.03
N TYR A 9 6.08 -2.94 -5.56
CA TYR A 9 6.14 -3.59 -4.25
C TYR A 9 7.35 -4.50 -4.11
N ILE A 10 7.61 -5.37 -5.10
CA ILE A 10 8.75 -6.30 -5.09
C ILE A 10 10.09 -5.55 -5.05
N GLU A 11 10.26 -4.51 -5.87
CA GLU A 11 11.47 -3.67 -5.86
C GLU A 11 11.65 -2.98 -4.50
N THR A 12 10.58 -2.39 -3.96
CA THR A 12 10.60 -1.72 -2.65
C THR A 12 10.92 -2.69 -1.52
N LYS A 13 10.38 -3.91 -1.59
CA LYS A 13 10.64 -4.99 -0.63
C LYS A 13 12.12 -5.34 -0.54
N GLN A 14 12.81 -5.42 -1.68
CA GLN A 14 14.27 -5.65 -1.71
C GLN A 14 15.04 -4.50 -1.07
N ILE A 15 14.58 -3.26 -1.26
CA ILE A 15 15.19 -2.09 -0.61
C ILE A 15 15.00 -2.13 0.91
N VAL A 16 13.77 -2.40 1.38
CA VAL A 16 13.46 -2.49 2.83
C VAL A 16 14.25 -3.61 3.52
N ARG A 17 14.49 -4.73 2.84
CA ARG A 17 15.37 -5.81 3.33
C ARG A 17 16.85 -5.44 3.40
N GLY A 18 17.26 -4.37 2.70
CA GLY A 18 18.67 -4.02 2.50
C GLY A 18 19.37 -4.80 1.39
N ASP A 19 18.62 -5.57 0.58
CA ASP A 19 19.16 -6.35 -0.55
C ASP A 19 19.43 -5.47 -1.78
N ALA A 20 18.78 -4.29 -1.84
CA ALA A 20 18.90 -3.33 -2.92
C ALA A 20 18.90 -1.89 -2.38
N GLY A 21 19.28 -0.93 -3.23
CA GLY A 21 19.14 0.49 -2.96
C GLY A 21 18.17 1.15 -3.92
N ILE A 22 17.67 2.32 -3.55
CA ILE A 22 16.93 3.19 -4.47
C ILE A 22 17.81 3.47 -5.69
N LYS A 23 17.22 3.44 -6.89
CA LYS A 23 17.96 3.74 -8.13
C LYS A 23 18.62 5.12 -7.99
N PRO A 24 19.94 5.26 -8.23
CA PRO A 24 20.67 6.50 -7.96
C PRO A 24 20.04 7.74 -8.62
N GLU A 25 19.47 7.57 -9.82
CA GLU A 25 18.79 8.65 -10.54
C GLU A 25 17.55 9.21 -9.82
N PHE A 26 16.94 8.44 -8.91
CA PHE A 26 15.73 8.82 -8.18
C PHE A 26 16.00 9.29 -6.75
N VAL A 27 17.21 9.11 -6.22
CA VAL A 27 17.60 9.60 -4.89
C VAL A 27 17.34 11.10 -4.72
N PRO A 28 17.68 11.99 -5.67
CA PRO A 28 17.43 13.42 -5.51
C PRO A 28 15.94 13.79 -5.46
N LEU A 29 15.06 12.96 -6.03
CA LEU A 29 13.63 13.15 -5.92
C LEU A 29 13.13 12.69 -4.55
N VAL A 30 13.58 11.52 -4.08
CA VAL A 30 13.24 10.99 -2.74
C VAL A 30 13.64 11.99 -1.66
N GLU A 31 14.88 12.47 -1.67
CA GLU A 31 15.37 13.46 -0.70
C GLU A 31 14.51 14.73 -0.72
N TRP A 32 14.17 15.22 -1.93
CA TRP A 32 13.32 16.39 -2.05
C TRP A 32 11.89 16.17 -1.52
N ILE A 33 11.28 15.00 -1.78
CA ILE A 33 9.94 14.65 -1.26
C ILE A 33 9.99 14.63 0.27
N ASP A 34 10.97 13.92 0.83
CA ASP A 34 11.11 13.73 2.27
C ASP A 34 11.34 15.07 2.99
N GLU A 35 12.21 15.93 2.46
CA GLU A 35 12.45 17.28 3.00
C GLU A 35 11.23 18.21 2.85
N THR A 36 10.54 18.16 1.71
CA THR A 36 9.45 19.09 1.41
C THR A 36 8.18 18.76 2.20
N TYR A 37 7.89 17.48 2.39
CA TYR A 37 6.62 17.01 2.96
C TYR A 37 6.78 16.33 4.33
N GLY A 38 8.01 16.16 4.84
CA GLY A 38 8.25 15.55 6.14
C GLY A 38 7.84 14.07 6.18
N VAL A 39 8.07 13.36 5.09
CA VAL A 39 7.77 11.93 4.92
C VAL A 39 9.04 11.11 4.79
N LYS A 40 8.89 9.79 4.82
CA LYS A 40 9.94 8.82 4.52
C LYS A 40 9.53 8.03 3.28
N THR A 41 10.10 8.38 2.14
CA THR A 41 9.87 7.69 0.88
C THR A 41 10.80 6.48 0.78
N LEU A 42 10.23 5.28 0.72
CA LEU A 42 10.99 4.03 0.67
C LEU A 42 11.57 3.75 -0.72
N ASN A 43 10.82 4.12 -1.77
CA ASN A 43 11.23 3.90 -3.15
C ASN A 43 10.40 4.77 -4.11
N ILE A 44 10.94 5.01 -5.30
CA ILE A 44 10.22 5.53 -6.47
C ILE A 44 10.50 4.59 -7.63
N THR A 45 9.44 4.13 -8.28
CA THR A 45 9.53 3.34 -9.51
C THR A 45 8.94 4.11 -10.68
N TYR A 46 9.42 3.78 -11.88
CA TYR A 46 8.99 4.40 -13.12
C TYR A 46 8.51 3.32 -14.08
N TYR A 47 7.40 3.59 -14.76
CA TYR A 47 6.91 2.78 -15.86
C TYR A 47 6.21 3.66 -16.90
N GLU A 48 6.10 3.14 -18.11
CA GLU A 48 5.29 3.72 -19.19
C GLU A 48 4.05 2.83 -19.32
N ASP A 49 2.85 3.44 -19.37
CA ASP A 49 1.64 2.70 -19.70
C ASP A 49 1.73 2.09 -21.11
N ASP A 50 0.77 1.24 -21.48
CA ASP A 50 0.82 0.48 -22.73
C ASP A 50 1.09 1.33 -23.99
N ALA A 51 1.42 0.63 -25.07
CA ALA A 51 1.90 1.21 -26.32
C ALA A 51 0.97 2.26 -26.96
N HIS A 52 -0.28 2.41 -26.50
CA HIS A 52 -1.23 3.36 -27.07
C HIS A 52 -1.16 4.76 -26.46
N THR A 53 -0.82 4.89 -25.18
CA THR A 53 -0.77 6.20 -24.49
C THR A 53 0.65 6.66 -24.21
N GLN A 54 1.59 5.74 -23.96
CA GLN A 54 2.96 6.03 -23.53
C GLN A 54 3.03 7.06 -22.40
N THR A 55 1.99 7.14 -21.55
CA THR A 55 1.98 8.11 -20.46
C THR A 55 2.98 7.66 -19.41
N PRO A 56 4.02 8.48 -19.12
CA PRO A 56 4.99 8.12 -18.10
C PRO A 56 4.33 8.20 -16.74
N HIS A 57 4.65 7.24 -15.88
CA HIS A 57 4.14 7.16 -14.52
C HIS A 57 5.28 6.94 -13.55
N ILE A 58 5.17 7.57 -12.40
CA ILE A 58 5.94 7.19 -11.22
C ILE A 58 5.02 6.68 -10.13
N HIS A 59 5.48 5.64 -9.44
CA HIS A 59 4.82 5.09 -8.27
C HIS A 59 5.81 5.08 -7.10
N GLY A 60 5.48 5.84 -6.06
CA GLY A 60 6.25 5.88 -4.83
C GLY A 60 5.69 4.96 -3.75
N TYR A 61 6.53 4.58 -2.80
CA TYR A 61 6.09 3.96 -1.56
C TYR A 61 6.50 4.83 -0.38
N VAL A 62 5.57 5.04 0.53
CA VAL A 62 5.85 5.50 1.89
C VAL A 62 5.64 4.33 2.86
N GLU A 63 6.17 4.45 4.07
CA GLU A 63 6.15 3.35 5.03
C GLU A 63 4.75 3.11 5.63
N SER A 64 4.09 4.15 6.15
CA SER A 64 2.84 4.04 6.89
C SER A 64 1.73 5.00 6.40
N GLU A 65 0.54 4.84 6.98
CA GLU A 65 -0.58 5.76 6.79
C GLU A 65 -0.28 7.18 7.29
N GLU A 66 0.62 7.34 8.27
CA GLU A 66 0.99 8.67 8.75
C GLU A 66 1.74 9.47 7.68
N GLU A 67 2.74 8.86 7.02
CA GLU A 67 3.42 9.52 5.91
C GLU A 67 2.50 9.72 4.71
N TRP A 68 1.62 8.75 4.45
CA TRP A 68 0.61 8.89 3.42
C TRP A 68 -0.24 10.13 3.67
N ASN A 69 -0.79 10.29 4.87
CA ASN A 69 -1.67 11.41 5.19
C ASN A 69 -0.97 12.79 5.05
N LYS A 70 0.36 12.86 5.08
CA LYS A 70 1.12 14.11 4.83
C LYS A 70 1.18 14.48 3.35
N LEU A 71 1.08 13.51 2.44
CA LEU A 71 1.02 13.73 0.99
C LEU A 71 -0.41 14.01 0.48
N TYR A 72 -1.43 13.79 1.32
CA TYR A 72 -2.84 13.88 0.97
C TYR A 72 -3.55 14.97 1.77
N ARG A 73 -4.73 15.40 1.30
CA ARG A 73 -5.48 16.47 1.96
C ARG A 73 -6.05 16.00 3.30
N PRO A 74 -5.99 16.84 4.35
CA PRO A 74 -6.59 16.54 5.65
C PRO A 74 -8.11 16.34 5.64
N ASP A 75 -8.80 16.77 4.59
CA ASP A 75 -10.26 16.76 4.48
C ASP A 75 -10.84 15.43 3.94
N GLY A 76 -9.99 14.43 3.68
CA GLY A 76 -10.41 13.13 3.16
C GLY A 76 -10.81 13.14 1.69
N SER A 77 -10.61 14.25 0.96
CA SER A 77 -10.76 14.27 -0.49
C SER A 77 -9.57 13.60 -1.19
N PHE A 78 -9.83 12.96 -2.34
CA PHE A 78 -8.80 12.32 -3.16
C PHE A 78 -7.66 13.30 -3.49
N PHE A 79 -6.42 12.79 -3.35
CA PHE A 79 -5.10 13.35 -3.72
C PHE A 79 -4.96 14.88 -3.69
N ASP A 80 -3.99 15.43 -2.96
CA ASP A 80 -3.61 16.83 -3.21
C ASP A 80 -2.93 16.91 -4.59
N ILE A 81 -3.72 17.25 -5.60
CA ILE A 81 -3.27 17.34 -6.98
C ILE A 81 -2.08 18.30 -7.13
N ASN A 82 -1.96 19.30 -6.24
CA ASN A 82 -0.82 20.20 -6.25
C ASN A 82 0.47 19.51 -5.79
N VAL A 83 0.38 18.62 -4.80
CA VAL A 83 1.52 17.82 -4.31
C VAL A 83 1.98 16.87 -5.41
N LEU A 84 1.04 16.12 -6.01
CA LEU A 84 1.36 15.20 -7.10
C LEU A 84 1.96 15.93 -8.32
N ASP A 85 1.38 17.07 -8.70
CA ASP A 85 1.91 17.92 -9.78
C ASP A 85 3.32 18.43 -9.46
N ALA A 86 3.58 18.83 -8.22
CA ALA A 86 4.89 19.30 -7.80
C ALA A 86 5.92 18.16 -7.86
N ILE A 87 5.55 16.96 -7.42
CA ILE A 87 6.38 15.75 -7.52
C ILE A 87 6.67 15.41 -8.99
N ALA A 88 5.65 15.44 -9.86
CA ALA A 88 5.82 15.20 -11.30
C ALA A 88 6.80 16.20 -11.93
N ARG A 89 6.62 17.49 -11.66
CA ARG A 89 7.51 18.55 -12.15
C ARG A 89 8.93 18.38 -11.62
N LYS A 90 9.08 18.04 -10.34
CA LYS A 90 10.39 17.79 -9.74
C LYS A 90 11.08 16.60 -10.42
N PHE A 91 10.38 15.47 -10.61
CA PHE A 91 10.91 14.32 -11.32
C PHE A 91 11.40 14.72 -12.72
N CYS A 92 10.56 15.37 -13.52
CA CYS A 92 10.92 15.80 -14.87
C CYS A 92 12.13 16.73 -14.88
N GLY A 93 12.19 17.71 -13.96
CA GLY A 93 13.33 18.61 -13.80
C GLY A 93 14.61 17.87 -13.43
N THR A 94 14.55 17.00 -12.42
CA THR A 94 15.67 16.19 -11.94
C THR A 94 16.23 15.27 -13.02
N ILE A 95 15.37 14.56 -13.75
CA ILE A 95 15.77 13.66 -14.85
C ILE A 95 16.37 14.44 -16.03
N THR A 96 15.83 15.62 -16.34
CA THR A 96 16.36 16.50 -17.39
C THR A 96 17.75 17.02 -17.00
N GLN A 97 17.93 17.49 -15.76
CA GLN A 97 19.22 17.99 -15.26
C GLN A 97 20.30 16.91 -15.24
N GLN A 98 19.93 15.65 -15.00
CA GLN A 98 20.83 14.50 -15.07
C GLN A 98 21.14 14.05 -16.50
N GLY A 99 20.50 14.63 -17.53
CA GLY A 99 20.67 14.20 -18.92
C GLY A 99 20.06 12.83 -19.24
N LEU A 100 19.09 12.38 -18.44
CA LEU A 100 18.45 11.06 -18.57
C LEU A 100 17.09 11.12 -19.29
N ALA A 101 16.62 12.31 -19.64
CA ALA A 101 15.36 12.50 -20.35
C ALA A 101 15.43 11.97 -21.79
N LYS A 102 14.38 11.26 -22.24
CA LYS A 102 14.12 10.94 -23.65
C LYS A 102 13.53 12.18 -24.33
N SER A 103 14.11 12.67 -25.42
CA SER A 103 13.44 13.66 -26.27
C SER A 103 12.42 12.99 -27.18
N ASN A 104 11.25 13.61 -27.22
CA ASN A 104 10.23 13.33 -28.23
C ASN A 104 10.24 14.36 -29.37
N SER A 105 11.32 15.14 -29.53
CA SER A 105 11.38 16.15 -30.58
C SER A 105 11.54 15.54 -31.98
N LEU A 106 10.67 15.94 -32.91
CA LEU A 106 10.78 15.64 -34.34
C LEU A 106 12.14 16.10 -34.93
N LEU A 107 12.75 17.14 -34.37
CA LEU A 107 14.05 17.65 -34.82
C LEU A 107 15.20 16.69 -34.46
N THR A 108 15.20 16.07 -33.28
CA THR A 108 16.29 15.15 -32.88
C THR A 108 16.25 13.83 -33.65
N ARG A 109 15.07 13.39 -34.09
CA ARG A 109 14.91 12.29 -35.07
C ARG A 109 15.51 12.59 -36.45
N LEU A 110 15.47 13.85 -36.89
CA LEU A 110 15.99 14.27 -38.20
C LEU A 110 17.52 14.42 -38.23
N PHE A 111 18.15 14.72 -37.09
CA PHE A 111 19.61 14.97 -37.01
C PHE A 111 20.43 13.78 -36.47
N GLY A 112 19.82 12.60 -36.32
CA GLY A 112 20.56 11.35 -36.10
C GLY A 112 21.38 11.29 -34.79
N GLN A 113 21.19 12.23 -33.87
CA GLN A 113 21.77 12.12 -32.53
C GLN A 113 21.02 11.01 -31.80
N ARG A 114 21.73 9.90 -31.52
CA ARG A 114 21.25 8.86 -30.63
C ARG A 114 21.05 9.47 -29.24
N GLU A 115 19.82 9.78 -28.91
CA GLU A 115 19.49 10.10 -27.55
C GLU A 115 19.38 8.82 -26.74
N ASN A 116 20.33 8.61 -25.84
CA ASN A 116 20.35 7.49 -24.91
C ASN A 116 19.45 7.74 -23.67
N GLY A 117 18.44 8.60 -23.79
CA GLY A 117 17.52 8.93 -22.70
C GLY A 117 16.79 7.68 -22.21
N ARG A 118 16.63 7.57 -20.88
CA ARG A 118 16.01 6.40 -20.22
C ARG A 118 14.57 6.65 -19.80
N TYR A 119 14.19 7.91 -19.59
CA TYR A 119 12.90 8.27 -19.00
C TYR A 119 12.17 9.31 -19.84
N LEU A 120 10.92 9.05 -20.19
CA LEU A 120 10.07 10.07 -20.80
C LEU A 120 9.65 11.10 -19.74
N THR A 121 9.92 12.37 -20.03
CA THR A 121 9.47 13.51 -19.22
C THR A 121 8.36 14.23 -19.98
N ASP A 122 7.11 14.05 -19.53
CA ASP A 122 5.92 14.73 -20.06
C ASP A 122 5.21 15.45 -18.90
N ASN A 123 4.58 16.58 -19.19
CA ASN A 123 3.80 17.37 -18.25
C ASN A 123 2.51 16.66 -17.81
N ARG A 124 2.13 15.57 -18.48
CA ARG A 124 1.00 14.69 -18.17
C ARG A 124 1.42 13.42 -17.43
N MET A 125 2.59 13.42 -16.81
CA MET A 125 3.08 12.30 -16.02
C MET A 125 2.12 11.99 -14.87
N GLY A 126 1.72 10.73 -14.74
CA GLY A 126 0.95 10.29 -13.59
C GLY A 126 1.86 10.04 -12.39
N VAL A 127 1.37 10.44 -11.22
CA VAL A 127 2.05 10.19 -9.93
C VAL A 127 1.07 9.45 -9.04
N SER A 128 1.54 8.38 -8.42
CA SER A 128 0.78 7.64 -7.42
C SER A 128 1.72 7.21 -6.30
N PHE A 129 1.14 6.92 -5.14
CA PHE A 129 1.87 6.32 -4.04
C PHE A 129 1.16 5.04 -3.59
N GLY A 130 1.87 4.18 -2.87
CA GLY A 130 1.33 3.13 -2.02
C GLY A 130 1.84 3.24 -0.57
N ILE A 131 1.18 2.53 0.35
CA ILE A 131 1.63 2.36 1.74
C ILE A 131 2.24 0.96 1.84
N PHE A 132 3.54 0.89 2.08
CA PHE A 132 4.27 -0.38 2.06
C PHE A 132 3.80 -1.33 3.17
N ALA A 133 3.53 -0.81 4.37
CA ALA A 133 3.00 -1.61 5.48
C ALA A 133 1.69 -2.33 5.12
N ASN A 134 0.78 -1.67 4.39
CA ASN A 134 -0.51 -2.25 4.00
C ASN A 134 -0.32 -3.40 2.98
N ASP A 135 0.57 -3.20 2.00
CA ASP A 135 0.88 -4.23 1.01
C ASP A 135 1.62 -5.43 1.62
N ALA A 136 2.51 -5.19 2.60
CA ALA A 136 3.18 -6.23 3.36
C ALA A 136 2.23 -7.06 4.24
N LYS A 137 1.26 -6.40 4.89
CA LYS A 137 0.17 -7.07 5.62
C LYS A 137 -0.70 -7.91 4.68
N MET A 138 -0.98 -7.42 3.48
CA MET A 138 -1.71 -8.17 2.46
C MET A 138 -0.91 -9.39 1.95
N GLU A 139 0.41 -9.26 1.77
CA GLU A 139 1.28 -10.41 1.47
C GLU A 139 1.23 -11.46 2.59
N THR A 140 1.28 -11.02 3.85
CA THR A 140 1.15 -11.88 5.03
C THR A 140 -0.15 -12.67 4.99
N ARG A 141 -1.27 -12.00 4.71
CA ARG A 141 -2.59 -12.63 4.50
C ARG A 141 -2.57 -13.68 3.38
N TRP A 142 -1.84 -13.45 2.28
CA TRP A 142 -1.76 -14.43 1.18
C TRP A 142 -0.90 -15.66 1.51
N LYS A 143 0.01 -15.56 2.49
CA LYS A 143 0.81 -16.69 2.96
C LYS A 143 0.02 -17.62 3.90
N ILE A 144 -1.02 -17.10 4.55
CA ILE A 144 -1.89 -17.87 5.45
C ILE A 144 -2.92 -18.63 4.60
N ASP A 145 -2.92 -19.95 4.68
CA ASP A 145 -3.95 -20.77 4.05
C ASP A 145 -5.23 -20.84 4.90
N ARG A 146 -6.35 -21.25 4.28
CA ARG A 146 -7.64 -21.28 4.97
C ARG A 146 -7.65 -22.27 6.14
N SER A 147 -6.92 -23.39 6.06
CA SER A 147 -6.88 -24.40 7.12
C SER A 147 -6.13 -23.91 8.36
N GLN A 148 -5.05 -23.13 8.17
CA GLN A 148 -4.33 -22.46 9.24
C GLN A 148 -5.22 -21.43 9.94
N LEU A 149 -5.97 -20.65 9.17
CA LEU A 149 -6.90 -19.67 9.71
C LEU A 149 -8.06 -20.32 10.47
N ASP A 150 -8.67 -21.37 9.91
CA ASP A 150 -9.74 -22.12 10.58
C ASP A 150 -9.22 -22.78 11.88
N GLY A 151 -7.98 -23.31 11.87
CA GLY A 151 -7.33 -23.83 13.07
C GLY A 151 -7.09 -22.75 14.13
N PHE A 152 -6.70 -21.54 13.73
CA PHE A 152 -6.60 -20.39 14.62
C PHE A 152 -7.96 -20.02 15.23
N ILE A 153 -9.01 -19.90 14.41
CA ILE A 153 -10.38 -19.60 14.86
C ILE A 153 -10.87 -20.64 15.88
N GLN A 154 -10.66 -21.92 15.60
CA GLN A 154 -11.00 -23.02 16.52
C GLN A 154 -10.21 -22.94 17.83
N SER A 155 -8.94 -22.50 17.79
CA SER A 155 -8.08 -22.38 18.98
C SER A 155 -8.53 -21.29 19.96
N LEU A 156 -9.42 -20.38 19.53
CA LEU A 156 -10.01 -19.38 20.42
C LEU A 156 -11.18 -19.94 21.25
N ASP A 157 -11.63 -21.17 20.95
CA ASP A 157 -12.68 -21.91 21.67
C ASP A 157 -13.91 -21.05 21.97
N ASN A 158 -14.34 -20.27 20.98
CA ASN A 158 -15.43 -19.33 21.13
C ASN A 158 -16.54 -19.61 20.11
N SER A 159 -17.65 -20.15 20.59
CA SER A 159 -18.81 -20.50 19.73
C SER A 159 -19.54 -19.30 19.15
N ALA A 160 -19.33 -18.08 19.68
CA ALA A 160 -19.87 -16.85 19.11
C ALA A 160 -19.03 -16.32 17.94
N LEU A 161 -17.76 -16.73 17.82
CA LEU A 161 -16.90 -16.34 16.71
C LEU A 161 -17.25 -17.17 15.46
N TRP A 162 -17.66 -16.50 14.39
CA TRP A 162 -18.00 -17.11 13.12
C TRP A 162 -16.77 -17.26 12.20
N THR A 163 -16.07 -16.17 11.93
CA THR A 163 -14.89 -16.16 11.06
C THR A 163 -14.00 -14.96 11.39
N VAL A 164 -12.78 -14.97 10.87
CA VAL A 164 -11.90 -13.81 10.83
C VAL A 164 -11.62 -13.52 9.37
N GLU A 165 -11.86 -12.30 8.93
CA GLU A 165 -11.55 -11.89 7.56
C GLU A 165 -10.53 -10.77 7.51
N PHE A 166 -9.70 -10.86 6.47
CA PHE A 166 -8.66 -9.91 6.16
C PHE A 166 -9.10 -9.22 4.88
N GLY A 167 -9.66 -8.02 5.03
CA GLY A 167 -10.11 -7.22 3.90
C GLY A 167 -8.97 -6.66 3.05
N TYR A 168 -9.31 -5.63 2.30
CA TYR A 168 -8.31 -4.70 1.75
C TYR A 168 -7.76 -3.75 2.83
N THR A 169 -8.40 -3.71 4.00
CA THR A 169 -7.96 -2.97 5.18
C THR A 169 -6.80 -3.71 5.86
N ALA A 170 -5.82 -2.96 6.34
CA ALA A 170 -4.67 -3.47 7.09
C ALA A 170 -5.01 -4.04 8.48
N VAL A 171 -6.29 -4.02 8.86
CA VAL A 171 -6.81 -4.48 10.15
C VAL A 171 -7.77 -5.66 9.88
N PRO A 172 -7.50 -6.86 10.43
CA PRO A 172 -8.42 -8.00 10.39
C PRO A 172 -9.71 -7.73 11.18
N THR A 173 -10.82 -8.26 10.68
CA THR A 173 -12.12 -8.19 11.36
C THR A 173 -12.54 -9.56 11.86
N PHE A 174 -12.83 -9.66 13.15
CA PHE A 174 -13.38 -10.83 13.81
C PHE A 174 -14.90 -10.72 13.80
N PHE A 175 -15.55 -11.66 13.13
CA PHE A 175 -17.00 -11.67 13.00
C PHE A 175 -17.62 -12.55 14.07
N VAL A 176 -18.42 -11.96 14.96
CA VAL A 176 -19.31 -12.70 15.86
C VAL A 176 -20.63 -13.02 15.15
N LEU A 177 -21.55 -13.77 15.78
CA LEU A 177 -22.79 -14.18 15.11
C LEU A 177 -23.83 -13.06 15.02
N THR A 178 -24.01 -12.26 16.08
CA THR A 178 -25.08 -11.25 16.17
C THR A 178 -24.58 -9.86 16.53
N ASP A 179 -25.37 -8.82 16.23
CA ASP A 179 -25.02 -7.44 16.58
C ASP A 179 -24.94 -7.22 18.10
N ASP A 180 -25.82 -7.88 18.86
CA ASP A 180 -25.80 -7.82 20.33
C ASP A 180 -24.48 -8.32 20.92
N GLN A 181 -23.85 -9.32 20.29
CA GLN A 181 -22.57 -9.87 20.72
C GLN A 181 -21.42 -8.87 20.50
N ILE A 182 -21.54 -7.92 19.57
CA ILE A 182 -20.46 -6.93 19.34
C ILE A 182 -20.14 -6.19 20.64
N GLN A 183 -21.14 -5.78 21.43
CA GLN A 183 -20.90 -5.05 22.67
C GLN A 183 -20.15 -5.89 23.73
N GLU A 184 -20.41 -7.19 23.76
CA GLU A 184 -19.72 -8.14 24.65
C GLU A 184 -18.26 -8.33 24.22
N PHE A 185 -18.00 -8.51 22.93
CA PHE A 185 -16.66 -8.81 22.42
C PHE A 185 -15.79 -7.57 22.15
N ASN A 186 -16.39 -6.40 22.05
CA ASN A 186 -15.69 -5.12 21.90
C ASN A 186 -15.17 -4.55 23.23
N GLN A 187 -15.11 -5.37 24.29
CA GLN A 187 -14.53 -4.99 25.57
C GLN A 187 -12.99 -5.02 25.48
N PRO A 188 -12.27 -4.02 26.03
CA PRO A 188 -10.81 -3.93 25.90
C PRO A 188 -10.04 -5.19 26.32
N ALA A 189 -10.50 -5.90 27.35
CA ALA A 189 -9.86 -7.13 27.82
C ALA A 189 -9.94 -8.28 26.79
N ILE A 190 -11.09 -8.41 26.11
CA ILE A 190 -11.30 -9.44 25.09
C ILE A 190 -10.53 -9.07 23.83
N LEU A 191 -10.61 -7.81 23.40
CA LEU A 191 -9.86 -7.31 22.25
C LEU A 191 -8.35 -7.49 22.44
N SER A 192 -7.83 -7.20 23.63
CA SER A 192 -6.41 -7.39 23.94
C SER A 192 -6.03 -8.87 23.85
N ALA A 193 -6.84 -9.76 24.44
CA ALA A 193 -6.57 -11.20 24.39
C ALA A 193 -6.61 -11.74 22.96
N TRP A 194 -7.60 -11.35 22.15
CA TRP A 194 -7.69 -11.79 20.75
C TRP A 194 -6.60 -11.17 19.89
N SER A 195 -6.25 -9.91 20.09
CA SER A 195 -5.15 -9.24 19.38
C SER A 195 -3.81 -9.92 19.68
N ASP A 196 -3.53 -10.24 20.94
CA ASP A 196 -2.31 -10.97 21.33
C ASP A 196 -2.23 -12.35 20.67
N ARG A 197 -3.34 -13.12 20.68
CA ARG A 197 -3.39 -14.45 20.06
C ARG A 197 -3.26 -14.37 18.55
N PHE A 198 -3.87 -13.35 17.94
CA PHE A 198 -3.76 -13.10 16.52
C PHE A 198 -2.34 -12.71 16.12
N TYR A 199 -1.70 -11.81 16.87
CA TYR A 199 -0.30 -11.44 16.69
C TYR A 199 0.61 -12.67 16.71
N GLU A 200 0.46 -13.55 17.72
CA GLU A 200 1.20 -14.81 17.80
C GLU A 200 0.99 -15.69 16.56
N PHE A 201 -0.24 -15.76 16.06
CA PHE A 201 -0.60 -16.54 14.88
C PHE A 201 0.02 -15.99 13.59
N VAL A 202 0.01 -14.67 13.38
CA VAL A 202 0.49 -14.05 12.13
C VAL A 202 2.01 -13.83 12.10
N THR A 203 2.67 -13.75 13.26
CA THR A 203 4.12 -13.50 13.39
C THR A 203 4.99 -14.37 12.46
N PRO A 204 4.76 -15.69 12.28
CA PRO A 204 5.58 -16.51 11.40
C PRO A 204 5.49 -16.12 9.91
N PHE A 205 4.47 -15.35 9.53
CA PHE A 205 4.18 -14.95 8.15
C PHE A 205 4.49 -13.46 7.90
N ASP A 206 4.46 -12.64 8.97
CA ASP A 206 4.74 -11.21 8.97
C ASP A 206 6.24 -10.93 8.93
N GLU A 207 6.73 -10.74 7.71
CA GLU A 207 8.15 -10.56 7.45
C GLU A 207 8.73 -9.26 8.01
N PHE A 208 7.90 -8.21 8.12
CA PHE A 208 8.35 -6.87 8.50
C PHE A 208 7.82 -6.42 9.86
N ASN A 209 7.11 -7.31 10.57
CA ASN A 209 6.54 -7.04 11.89
C ASN A 209 5.62 -5.80 11.89
N TYR A 210 4.75 -5.71 10.88
CA TYR A 210 3.75 -4.64 10.76
C TYR A 210 2.46 -4.92 11.54
N PHE A 211 2.23 -6.15 11.99
CA PHE A 211 1.17 -6.45 12.95
C PHE A 211 1.65 -6.13 14.37
N GLY A 212 0.81 -5.42 15.14
CA GLY A 212 1.06 -5.14 16.55
C GLY A 212 0.30 -6.07 17.50
N ARG A 213 0.46 -5.85 18.80
CA ARG A 213 -0.30 -6.51 19.89
C ARG A 213 -1.46 -5.68 20.43
N ASP A 214 -1.54 -4.41 20.06
CA ASP A 214 -2.55 -3.50 20.63
C ASP A 214 -3.96 -3.79 20.08
N CYS A 215 -4.99 -3.31 20.79
CA CYS A 215 -6.38 -3.58 20.43
C CYS A 215 -6.81 -2.93 19.11
N SER A 216 -6.10 -1.91 18.60
CA SER A 216 -6.41 -1.29 17.30
C SER A 216 -5.98 -2.15 16.11
N GLN A 217 -5.29 -3.27 16.37
CA GLN A 217 -4.87 -4.23 15.36
C GLN A 217 -5.97 -5.22 14.97
N ILE A 218 -7.12 -5.22 15.63
CA ILE A 218 -8.28 -6.02 15.22
C ILE A 218 -9.56 -5.18 15.28
N ALA A 219 -10.54 -5.50 14.44
CA ALA A 219 -11.89 -4.97 14.49
C ALA A 219 -12.88 -6.09 14.84
N ILE A 220 -14.03 -5.72 15.41
CA ILE A 220 -15.16 -6.64 15.65
C ILE A 220 -16.33 -6.21 14.78
N ASP A 221 -16.97 -7.18 14.14
CA ASP A 221 -18.23 -7.00 13.43
C ASP A 221 -19.08 -8.26 13.61
N SER A 222 -20.28 -8.33 13.02
CA SER A 222 -21.16 -9.48 13.13
C SER A 222 -21.54 -10.07 11.76
N LYS A 223 -21.85 -11.36 11.77
CA LYS A 223 -22.46 -12.05 10.63
C LYS A 223 -23.83 -11.46 10.31
N GLU A 224 -24.60 -11.06 11.32
CA GLU A 224 -25.90 -10.42 11.15
C GLU A 224 -25.79 -9.12 10.33
N ASN A 225 -24.84 -8.25 10.65
CA ASN A 225 -24.56 -7.04 9.88
C ASN A 225 -24.10 -7.39 8.45
N PHE A 226 -23.18 -8.35 8.30
CA PHE A 226 -22.72 -8.83 7.01
C PHE A 226 -23.86 -9.34 6.11
N ASP A 227 -24.80 -10.09 6.67
CA ASP A 227 -25.96 -10.63 5.95
C ASP A 227 -26.97 -9.53 5.61
N ASN A 228 -27.33 -8.68 6.59
CA ASN A 228 -28.41 -7.71 6.45
C ASN A 228 -28.02 -6.49 5.60
N ASN A 229 -26.80 -5.97 5.78
CA ASN A 229 -26.36 -4.71 5.16
C ASN A 229 -25.46 -4.91 3.95
N PHE A 230 -24.85 -6.10 3.81
CA PHE A 230 -23.91 -6.41 2.73
C PHE A 230 -24.31 -7.61 1.89
N SER A 231 -25.54 -8.13 2.06
CA SER A 231 -26.09 -9.25 1.26
C SER A 231 -25.17 -10.49 1.28
N SER A 232 -24.52 -10.75 2.41
CA SER A 232 -23.54 -11.82 2.58
C SER A 232 -22.41 -11.79 1.54
N ASN A 233 -22.00 -10.60 1.10
CA ASN A 233 -21.03 -10.41 0.03
C ASN A 233 -19.79 -9.63 0.49
N TRP A 234 -18.64 -10.31 0.53
CA TRP A 234 -17.37 -9.70 0.93
C TRP A 234 -16.93 -8.52 0.04
N TYR A 235 -17.31 -8.51 -1.24
CA TYR A 235 -17.04 -7.37 -2.11
C TYR A 235 -17.82 -6.13 -1.66
N TYR A 236 -19.05 -6.27 -1.20
CA TYR A 236 -19.82 -5.13 -0.68
C TYR A 236 -19.34 -4.70 0.71
N TYR A 237 -18.90 -5.66 1.53
CA TYR A 237 -18.37 -5.36 2.86
C TYR A 237 -17.08 -4.53 2.81
N PHE A 238 -16.16 -4.86 1.90
CA PHE A 238 -14.87 -4.17 1.79
C PHE A 238 -14.83 -3.01 0.77
N LYS A 239 -16.00 -2.56 0.29
CA LYS A 239 -16.10 -1.47 -0.68
C LYS A 239 -16.05 -0.11 -0.01
#